data_AF-A0A8S7YE33-F1
#
_entry.id   AF-A0A8S7YE33-F1
#
_cell.length_a   1.000
_cell.length_b   1.000
_cell.length_c   1.000
_cell.angle_alpha   90.00
_cell.angle_beta   90.00
_cell.angle_gamma   90.00
#
_symmetry.space_group_name_H-M   'P 1'
#
loop_
_entity.id
_entity.type
_entity.pdbx_description
1 polymer ?
#
loop_
_entity_poly.entity_id
_entity_poly.type
_entity_poly.pdbx_seq_one_letter_code
_entity_poly.pdbx_strand_id
1 'polypeptide(L)'
;MSKKLCLSTLFCVSLISFSAVSAGNNTDKYTGDYLQKLSGVQPDIASVASDVVNAKKQHCNTGVTVEEIKRIISQDKSFHQLLEIKSAGHGGNKHYQKVLENMWKECERQ
;
A
#
# COMPACT_ATOMS: atom_id res chain seq x y z
N MET A 1 50.98 20.40 41.71
CA MET A 1 51.20 20.91 40.34
C MET A 1 50.13 20.31 39.44
N SER A 2 49.50 21.15 38.61
CA SER A 2 48.60 20.88 37.48
C SER A 2 47.20 20.27 37.72
N LYS A 3 46.23 21.14 37.43
CA LYS A 3 44.79 20.96 37.23
C LYS A 3 44.51 20.16 35.93
N LYS A 4 43.34 19.51 35.84
CA LYS A 4 42.24 19.90 34.92
C LYS A 4 41.06 18.92 34.97
N LEU A 5 39.89 19.48 35.25
CA LEU A 5 38.57 18.96 34.88
C LEU A 5 38.49 18.71 33.36
N CYS A 6 37.75 17.69 32.96
CA CYS A 6 36.85 17.78 31.80
C CYS A 6 35.56 17.02 32.10
N LEU A 7 34.57 17.82 32.47
CA LEU A 7 33.15 17.48 32.53
C LEU A 7 32.61 17.36 31.09
N SER A 8 31.59 16.50 30.92
CA SER A 8 30.59 16.55 29.85
C SER A 8 31.01 16.00 28.48
N THR A 9 30.36 14.93 28.02
CA THR A 9 29.25 15.04 27.06
C THR A 9 28.74 13.68 26.57
N LEU A 10 27.40 13.56 26.61
CA LEU A 10 26.54 13.00 25.56
C LEU A 10 26.57 11.48 25.30
N PHE A 11 25.54 10.83 25.87
CA PHE A 11 24.53 10.05 25.14
C PHE A 11 24.88 9.78 23.66
N CYS A 12 25.60 8.70 23.40
CA CYS A 12 25.49 7.99 22.12
C CYS A 12 24.54 6.82 22.31
N VAL A 13 23.24 7.13 22.49
CA VAL A 13 22.20 6.19 22.05
C VAL A 13 22.37 6.16 20.55
N SER A 14 23.06 5.14 20.06
CA SER A 14 23.07 4.81 18.65
C SER A 14 21.63 4.54 18.25
N LEU A 15 20.94 5.59 17.81
CA LEU A 15 19.83 5.51 16.89
C LEU A 15 20.34 4.66 15.73
N ILE A 16 20.00 3.37 15.78
CA ILE A 16 20.03 2.52 14.62
C ILE A 16 18.96 3.12 13.73
N SER A 17 19.38 4.07 12.88
CA SER A 17 18.58 4.55 11.77
C SER A 17 18.25 3.33 10.94
N PHE A 18 17.04 2.79 11.09
CA PHE A 18 16.50 1.85 10.13
C PHE A 18 16.37 2.59 8.81
N SER A 19 17.40 2.49 7.98
CA SER A 19 17.31 2.81 6.56
C SER A 19 16.38 1.77 5.93
N ALA A 20 15.07 2.02 6.03
CA ALA A 20 14.05 1.30 5.29
C ALA A 20 14.08 1.73 3.82
N VAL A 21 15.13 1.38 3.09
CA VAL A 21 15.19 1.57 1.64
C VAL A 21 15.82 0.33 1.00
N SER A 22 14.94 -0.52 0.46
CA SER A 22 15.11 -1.30 -0.79
C SER A 22 14.19 -2.53 -0.90
N ALA A 23 13.17 -2.68 -0.04
CA ALA A 23 12.14 -3.73 -0.21
C ALA A 23 11.10 -3.44 -1.32
N GLY A 24 11.02 -2.20 -1.83
CA GLY A 24 9.97 -1.76 -2.76
C GLY A 24 10.02 -2.43 -4.15
N ASN A 25 11.22 -2.65 -4.70
CA ASN A 25 11.35 -3.12 -6.09
C ASN A 25 10.88 -4.58 -6.27
N ASN A 26 11.18 -5.44 -5.29
CA ASN A 26 10.75 -6.84 -5.33
C ASN A 26 9.25 -6.98 -5.06
N THR A 27 8.71 -6.18 -4.12
CA THR A 27 7.28 -6.21 -3.75
C THR A 27 6.39 -5.85 -4.95
N ASP A 28 6.77 -4.81 -5.70
CA ASP A 28 6.03 -4.38 -6.88
C ASP A 28 6.03 -5.43 -7.99
N LYS A 29 7.18 -6.07 -8.21
CA LYS A 29 7.29 -7.18 -9.18
C LYS A 29 6.39 -8.35 -8.81
N TYR A 30 6.43 -8.83 -7.56
CA TYR A 30 5.60 -9.96 -7.14
C TYR A 30 4.10 -9.66 -7.20
N THR A 31 3.72 -8.43 -6.85
CA THR A 31 2.34 -7.97 -6.97
C THR A 31 1.90 -7.88 -8.42
N GLY A 32 2.75 -7.37 -9.32
CA GLY A 32 2.48 -7.37 -10.76
C GLY A 32 2.28 -8.78 -11.32
N ASP A 33 3.20 -9.71 -11.01
CA ASP A 33 3.12 -11.11 -11.45
C ASP A 33 1.85 -11.79 -10.93
N TYR A 34 1.46 -11.52 -9.67
CA TYR A 34 0.24 -12.05 -9.08
C TYR A 34 -1.01 -11.52 -9.79
N LEU A 35 -1.11 -10.20 -10.02
CA LEU A 35 -2.23 -9.58 -10.73
C LEU A 35 -2.33 -10.09 -12.17
N GLN A 36 -1.21 -10.33 -12.83
CA GLN A 36 -1.19 -10.91 -14.17
C GLN A 36 -1.67 -12.37 -14.21
N LYS A 37 -1.30 -13.19 -13.22
CA LYS A 37 -1.86 -14.55 -13.10
C LYS A 37 -3.35 -14.51 -12.79
N LEU A 38 -3.76 -13.61 -11.89
CA LEU A 38 -5.15 -13.44 -11.51
C LEU A 38 -6.00 -13.01 -12.70
N SER A 39 -5.49 -12.12 -13.58
CA SER A 39 -6.24 -11.66 -14.75
C SER A 39 -6.52 -12.77 -15.77
N GLY A 40 -5.66 -13.79 -15.84
CA GLY A 40 -5.90 -14.97 -16.67
C GLY A 40 -7.02 -15.88 -16.16
N VAL A 41 -7.44 -15.76 -14.90
CA VAL A 41 -8.48 -16.60 -14.29
C VAL A 41 -9.75 -15.80 -13.99
N GLN A 42 -9.60 -14.60 -13.45
CA GLN A 42 -10.66 -13.72 -12.97
C GLN A 42 -10.34 -12.27 -13.39
N PRO A 43 -10.59 -11.90 -14.66
CA PRO A 43 -10.16 -10.62 -15.22
C PRO A 43 -10.78 -9.42 -14.48
N ASP A 44 -12.06 -9.50 -14.09
CA ASP A 44 -12.73 -8.41 -13.38
C ASP A 44 -12.12 -8.19 -11.98
N ILE A 45 -11.88 -9.28 -11.24
CA ILE A 45 -11.25 -9.20 -9.91
C ILE A 45 -9.83 -8.64 -10.03
N ALA A 46 -9.06 -9.11 -11.01
CA ALA A 46 -7.70 -8.59 -11.25
C ALA A 46 -7.72 -7.09 -11.60
N SER A 47 -8.69 -6.66 -12.39
CA SER A 47 -8.84 -5.27 -12.78
C SER A 47 -9.19 -4.38 -11.58
N VAL A 48 -10.15 -4.77 -10.73
CA VAL A 48 -10.45 -4.03 -9.48
C VAL A 48 -9.27 -4.05 -8.53
N ALA A 49 -8.60 -5.20 -8.36
CA ALA A 49 -7.42 -5.32 -7.49
C ALA A 49 -6.28 -4.41 -7.96
N SER A 50 -6.07 -4.30 -9.27
CA SER A 50 -5.09 -3.36 -9.84
C SER A 50 -5.46 -1.91 -9.53
N ASP A 51 -6.73 -1.53 -9.65
CA ASP A 51 -7.18 -0.17 -9.32
C ASP A 51 -6.95 0.13 -7.83
N VAL A 52 -7.27 -0.81 -6.96
CA VAL A 52 -7.07 -0.70 -5.51
C VAL A 52 -5.60 -0.59 -5.13
N VAL A 53 -4.73 -1.39 -5.74
CA VAL A 53 -3.26 -1.30 -5.55
C VAL A 53 -2.73 0.06 -6.00
N ASN A 54 -3.17 0.53 -7.16
CA ASN A 54 -2.73 1.82 -7.70
C ASN A 54 -3.20 2.98 -6.81
N ALA A 55 -4.45 2.96 -6.35
CA ALA A 55 -4.97 3.94 -5.42
C ALA A 55 -4.16 3.95 -4.11
N LYS A 56 -3.88 2.77 -3.54
CA LYS A 56 -3.05 2.70 -2.32
C LYS A 56 -1.67 3.31 -2.52
N LYS A 57 -1.01 3.01 -3.65
CA LYS A 57 0.29 3.60 -3.99
C LYS A 57 0.21 5.12 -4.08
N GLN A 58 -0.84 5.65 -4.70
CA GLN A 58 -1.05 7.10 -4.86
C GLN A 58 -1.34 7.81 -3.54
N HIS A 59 -2.20 7.25 -2.69
CA HIS A 59 -2.64 7.90 -1.45
C HIS A 59 -1.71 7.64 -0.25
N CYS A 60 -1.06 6.47 -0.19
CA CYS A 60 -0.27 6.03 0.95
C CYS A 60 1.24 5.96 0.67
N ASN A 61 1.68 6.21 -0.57
CA ASN A 61 3.07 6.13 -1.02
C ASN A 61 3.78 4.83 -0.60
N THR A 62 3.04 3.71 -0.59
CA THR A 62 3.53 2.40 -0.14
C THR A 62 3.14 1.29 -1.10
N GLY A 63 4.00 0.29 -1.21
CA GLY A 63 3.72 -0.93 -1.97
C GLY A 63 2.64 -1.78 -1.29
N VAL A 64 2.05 -2.68 -2.07
CA VAL A 64 1.03 -3.62 -1.59
C VAL A 64 1.56 -5.03 -1.78
N THR A 65 1.46 -5.88 -0.75
CA THR A 65 1.90 -7.28 -0.83
C THR A 65 0.81 -8.17 -1.44
N VAL A 66 1.19 -9.34 -1.93
CA VAL A 66 0.24 -10.34 -2.44
C VAL A 66 -0.73 -10.80 -1.34
N GLU A 67 -0.24 -10.98 -0.11
CA GLU A 67 -1.05 -11.36 1.05
C GLU A 67 -2.09 -10.30 1.39
N GLU A 68 -1.72 -9.02 1.27
CA GLU A 68 -2.64 -7.91 1.45
C GLU A 68 -3.72 -7.90 0.36
N ILE A 69 -3.35 -8.07 -0.91
CA ILE A 69 -4.33 -8.15 -2.01
C ILE A 69 -5.31 -9.30 -1.79
N LYS A 70 -4.82 -10.49 -1.41
CA LYS A 70 -5.67 -11.64 -1.08
C LYS A 70 -6.65 -11.31 0.04
N ARG A 71 -6.17 -10.64 1.09
CA ARG A 71 -7.03 -10.22 2.21
C ARG A 71 -8.11 -9.26 1.73
N ILE A 72 -7.73 -8.22 0.98
CA ILE A 72 -8.66 -7.24 0.43
C ILE A 72 -9.74 -7.93 -0.41
N ILE A 73 -9.34 -8.79 -1.35
CA ILE A 73 -10.28 -9.55 -2.20
C ILE A 73 -11.24 -10.38 -1.35
N SER A 74 -10.74 -11.05 -0.31
CA SER A 74 -11.55 -12.01 0.47
C SER A 74 -12.45 -11.37 1.54
N GLN A 75 -12.08 -10.21 2.09
CA GLN A 75 -12.67 -9.70 3.33
C GLN A 75 -13.15 -8.25 3.23
N ASP A 76 -12.65 -7.47 2.27
CA ASP A 76 -12.93 -6.04 2.23
C ASP A 76 -14.29 -5.77 1.54
N LYS A 77 -15.19 -5.11 2.25
CA LYS A 77 -16.53 -4.79 1.72
C LYS A 77 -16.46 -3.76 0.60
N SER A 78 -15.54 -2.80 0.68
CA SER A 78 -15.36 -1.79 -0.37
C SER A 78 -14.80 -2.42 -1.64
N PHE A 79 -13.94 -3.43 -1.52
CA PHE A 79 -13.51 -4.21 -2.70
C PHE A 79 -14.70 -4.88 -3.41
N HIS A 80 -15.57 -5.57 -2.67
CA HIS A 80 -16.76 -6.19 -3.24
C HIS A 80 -17.71 -5.16 -3.86
N GLN A 81 -17.89 -4.01 -3.20
CA GLN A 81 -18.67 -2.90 -3.76
C GLN A 81 -18.08 -2.37 -5.07
N LEU A 82 -16.76 -2.22 -5.16
CA LEU A 82 -16.08 -1.82 -6.40
C LEU A 82 -16.32 -2.87 -7.50
N LEU A 83 -16.26 -4.15 -7.16
CA LEU A 83 -16.53 -5.23 -8.11
C LEU A 83 -17.97 -5.16 -8.64
N GLU A 84 -18.97 -5.00 -7.77
CA GLU A 84 -20.37 -4.84 -8.16
C GLU A 84 -20.58 -3.63 -9.10
N ILE A 85 -19.99 -2.48 -8.76
CA ILE A 85 -20.06 -1.27 -9.60
C ILE A 85 -19.40 -1.52 -10.96
N LYS A 86 -18.23 -2.18 -10.99
CA LYS A 86 -17.50 -2.43 -12.23
C LYS A 86 -18.24 -3.43 -13.12
N SER A 87 -18.77 -4.51 -12.54
CA SER A 87 -19.60 -5.49 -13.24
C SER A 87 -20.90 -4.91 -13.79
N ALA A 88 -21.44 -3.85 -13.18
CA ALA A 88 -22.56 -3.07 -13.72
C ALA A 88 -22.18 -2.14 -14.89
N GLY A 89 -20.93 -2.17 -15.37
CA GLY A 89 -20.44 -1.31 -16.46
C GLY A 89 -20.10 0.11 -16.01
N HIS A 90 -19.91 0.33 -14.71
CA HIS A 90 -19.75 1.66 -14.11
C HIS A 90 -18.36 1.93 -13.52
N GLY A 91 -17.34 1.12 -13.87
CA GLY A 91 -15.99 1.23 -13.31
C GLY A 91 -15.27 2.57 -13.53
N GLY A 92 -15.75 3.43 -14.43
CA GLY A 92 -15.22 4.79 -14.65
C GLY A 92 -16.04 5.91 -14.00
N ASN A 93 -17.11 5.60 -13.28
CA ASN A 93 -18.02 6.63 -12.77
C ASN A 93 -17.52 7.27 -11.46
N LYS A 94 -18.09 8.42 -11.11
CA LYS A 94 -17.75 9.14 -9.87
C LYS A 94 -17.98 8.31 -8.59
N HIS A 95 -18.93 7.38 -8.62
CA HIS A 95 -19.22 6.54 -7.46
C HIS A 95 -18.10 5.53 -7.23
N TYR A 96 -17.62 4.85 -8.27
CA TYR A 96 -16.47 3.95 -8.23
C TYR A 96 -15.23 4.65 -7.67
N GLN A 97 -14.89 5.81 -8.25
CA GLN A 97 -13.73 6.59 -7.81
C GLN A 97 -13.85 7.01 -6.35
N LYS A 98 -15.03 7.46 -5.91
CA LYS A 98 -15.27 7.82 -4.51
C LYS A 98 -15.10 6.63 -3.55
N VAL A 99 -15.55 5.43 -3.94
CA VAL A 99 -15.35 4.22 -3.11
C VAL A 99 -13.86 3.89 -3.03
N LEU A 100 -13.16 3.94 -4.17
CA LEU A 100 -11.74 3.66 -4.28
C LEU A 100 -10.89 4.61 -3.41
N GLU A 101 -11.15 5.92 -3.49
CA GLU A 101 -10.50 6.94 -2.65
C GLU A 101 -10.80 6.73 -1.16
N ASN A 102 -12.05 6.40 -0.82
CA ASN A 102 -12.45 6.19 0.58
C ASN A 102 -11.71 5.03 1.25
N MET A 103 -11.27 4.02 0.50
CA MET A 103 -10.52 2.88 1.04
C MET A 103 -9.20 3.30 1.67
N TRP A 104 -8.64 4.44 1.26
CA TRP A 104 -7.29 4.89 1.66
C TRP A 104 -7.29 6.26 2.35
N LYS A 105 -8.45 6.72 2.80
CA LYS A 105 -8.60 8.03 3.47
C LYS A 105 -7.80 8.17 4.75
N GLU A 106 -7.47 7.07 5.41
CA GLU A 106 -6.59 7.05 6.58
C GLU A 106 -5.15 7.42 6.26
N CYS A 107 -4.73 7.30 4.99
CA CYS A 107 -3.40 7.73 4.55
C CYS A 107 -3.32 9.24 4.36
N GLU A 108 -4.44 9.92 4.06
CA GLU A 108 -4.49 11.38 3.91
C GLU A 108 -4.43 12.14 5.24
N ARG A 109 -4.58 11.44 6.37
CA ARG A 109 -4.53 12.03 7.72
C ARG A 109 -3.16 11.90 8.40
N GLN A 110 -2.17 11.31 7.74
CA GLN A 110 -0.80 11.16 8.22
C GLN A 110 0.09 12.29 7.71
#